data_AF-A0A8J1UTE5-F1
#
_entry.id   AF-A0A8J1UTE5-F1
#
_cell.length_a   1.000
_cell.length_b   1.000
_cell.length_c   1.000
_cell.angle_alpha   90.00
_cell.angle_beta   90.00
_cell.angle_gamma   90.00
#
_symmetry.space_group_name_H-M   'P 1'
#
loop_
_entity.id
_entity.type
_entity.pdbx_description
1 polymer ?
#
loop_
_entity_poly.entity_id
_entity_poly.type
_entity_poly.pdbx_seq_one_letter_code
_entity_poly.pdbx_strand_id
1 'polypeptide(L)'
;DPDMSDLLQNFVVDVTTDVIGALDDQMSVESAHWQICSRFTSSETNIQPIRKEYCRSRPVARYVRVKIIGSAKLTLCEVEVFGESANIAKLKPAEQSSEAKVQSTIANAVSIGETGAGLAVDGNTDQLDIAECATSSTTVQSNLTWAVDLRGDFLIEEVFIYG
;
A
#
# COMPACT_ATOMS: atom_id res chain seq x y z
N ASP A 1 20.64 12.83 2.28
CA ASP A 1 19.71 12.29 3.28
C ASP A 1 18.37 12.98 3.06
N PRO A 2 17.54 12.50 2.13
CA PRO A 2 16.16 12.96 2.10
C PRO A 2 15.49 12.41 3.36
N ASP A 3 15.01 13.30 4.21
CA ASP A 3 14.35 12.96 5.46
C ASP A 3 13.12 12.08 5.19
N MET A 4 13.24 10.77 5.43
CA MET A 4 12.18 9.77 5.23
C MET A 4 11.03 9.93 6.26
N SER A 5 11.21 10.76 7.29
CA SER A 5 10.21 10.96 8.35
C SER A 5 8.92 11.62 7.88
N ASP A 6 8.90 12.21 6.67
CA ASP A 6 7.72 12.85 6.09
C ASP A 6 6.91 11.95 5.13
N LEU A 7 7.32 10.69 4.92
CA LEU A 7 6.70 9.82 3.91
C LEU A 7 5.43 9.10 4.42
N LEU A 8 5.24 8.99 5.74
CA LEU A 8 4.07 8.36 6.37
C LEU A 8 3.12 9.36 7.01
N GLN A 9 2.69 10.36 6.25
CA GLN A 9 1.70 11.33 6.72
C GLN A 9 0.27 10.90 6.37
N ASN A 10 -0.59 10.89 7.39
CA ASN A 10 -2.05 10.79 7.32
C ASN A 10 -2.60 9.80 6.29
N PHE A 11 -2.93 8.59 6.71
CA PHE A 11 -3.47 7.57 5.82
C PHE A 11 -4.54 6.73 6.51
N VAL A 12 -5.30 6.00 5.70
CA VAL A 12 -6.19 4.93 6.14
C VAL A 12 -5.69 3.61 5.57
N VAL A 13 -5.74 2.57 6.40
CA VAL A 13 -5.62 1.18 5.95
C VAL A 13 -7.01 0.60 5.92
N ASP A 14 -7.49 0.23 4.75
CA ASP A 14 -8.76 -0.44 4.57
C ASP A 14 -8.61 -1.73 3.77
N VAL A 15 -9.60 -2.59 3.93
CA VAL A 15 -9.58 -3.95 3.40
C VAL A 15 -10.92 -4.31 2.77
N THR A 16 -10.92 -5.24 1.83
CA THR A 16 -12.16 -5.77 1.24
C THR A 16 -11.99 -7.21 0.74
N THR A 17 -13.13 -7.91 0.66
CA THR A 17 -13.28 -9.20 -0.03
C THR A 17 -14.01 -9.06 -1.37
N ASP A 18 -14.49 -7.85 -1.71
CA ASP A 18 -15.13 -7.59 -2.99
C ASP A 18 -14.16 -7.94 -4.13
N VAL A 19 -14.67 -8.61 -5.16
CA VAL A 19 -13.85 -8.97 -6.31
C VAL A 19 -13.56 -7.70 -7.12
N ILE A 20 -12.33 -7.22 -7.02
CA ILE A 20 -11.83 -6.11 -7.85
C ILE A 20 -11.34 -6.71 -9.16
N GLY A 21 -11.94 -6.27 -10.28
CA GLY A 21 -11.66 -6.83 -11.61
C GLY A 21 -10.19 -6.66 -12.02
N ALA A 22 -9.66 -5.45 -11.82
CA ALA A 22 -8.25 -5.15 -11.94
C ALA A 22 -7.86 -4.06 -10.92
N LEU A 23 -6.71 -4.21 -10.27
CA LEU A 23 -6.26 -3.25 -9.26
C LEU A 23 -5.81 -1.91 -9.87
N ASP A 24 -5.55 -1.86 -11.18
CA ASP A 24 -5.24 -0.63 -11.92
C ASP A 24 -6.51 0.10 -12.43
N ASP A 25 -7.69 -0.52 -12.30
CA ASP A 25 -8.98 0.11 -12.55
C ASP A 25 -9.45 0.84 -11.29
N GLN A 26 -9.09 2.12 -11.20
CA GLN A 26 -9.48 3.02 -10.12
C GLN A 26 -11.00 3.02 -9.87
N MET A 27 -11.83 2.85 -10.90
CA MET A 27 -13.28 2.83 -10.74
C MET A 27 -13.73 1.55 -10.04
N SER A 28 -13.16 0.39 -10.41
CA SER A 28 -13.41 -0.87 -9.70
C SER A 28 -12.94 -0.80 -8.25
N VAL A 29 -11.74 -0.26 -8.00
CA VAL A 29 -11.17 -0.12 -6.66
C VAL A 29 -12.03 0.78 -5.77
N GLU A 30 -12.46 1.95 -6.25
CA GLU A 30 -13.25 2.88 -5.44
C GLU A 30 -14.72 2.45 -5.27
N SER A 31 -15.26 1.60 -6.15
CA SER A 31 -16.62 1.07 -6.05
C SER A 31 -16.79 -0.07 -5.05
N ALA A 32 -15.69 -0.70 -4.61
CA ALA A 32 -15.71 -1.80 -3.66
C ALA A 32 -16.11 -1.35 -2.24
N HIS A 33 -16.68 -2.27 -1.47
CA HIS A 33 -17.02 -2.04 -0.07
C HIS A 33 -15.77 -2.20 0.80
N TRP A 34 -15.14 -1.07 1.13
CA TRP A 34 -13.97 -1.03 1.99
C TRP A 34 -14.35 -0.96 3.47
N GLN A 35 -13.83 -1.89 4.26
CA GLN A 35 -13.84 -1.82 5.71
C GLN A 35 -12.53 -1.21 6.21
N ILE A 36 -12.62 -0.17 7.02
CA ILE A 36 -11.43 0.41 7.66
C ILE A 36 -10.85 -0.58 8.67
N CYS A 37 -9.60 -0.98 8.46
CA CYS A 37 -8.80 -1.72 9.44
C CYS A 37 -8.20 -0.76 10.47
N SER A 38 -7.55 0.31 10.01
CA SER A 38 -6.94 1.33 10.85
C SER A 38 -6.96 2.70 10.19
N ARG A 39 -6.78 3.74 11.00
CA ARG A 39 -6.62 5.11 10.52
C ARG A 39 -5.51 5.78 11.30
N PHE A 40 -4.60 6.40 10.58
CA PHE A 40 -3.55 7.22 11.17
C PHE A 40 -3.68 8.68 10.73
N THR A 41 -3.60 9.58 11.70
CA THR A 41 -3.45 11.01 11.48
C THR A 41 -2.40 11.54 12.45
N SER A 42 -1.32 12.11 11.93
CA SER A 42 -0.27 12.75 12.74
C SER A 42 -0.55 14.24 12.90
N SER A 43 -0.31 14.76 14.11
CA SER A 43 -0.01 16.18 14.32
C SER A 43 1.47 16.42 14.60
N GLU A 44 2.30 15.37 14.55
CA GLU A 44 3.71 15.39 14.92
C GLU A 44 4.59 15.45 13.67
N THR A 45 5.71 16.18 13.77
CA THR A 45 6.72 16.37 12.70
C THR A 45 7.87 15.36 12.78
N ASN A 46 7.78 14.34 13.64
CA ASN A 46 8.83 13.32 13.82
C ASN A 46 8.17 11.94 13.79
N ILE A 47 7.73 11.54 12.60
CA ILE A 47 7.06 10.26 12.40
C ILE A 47 8.15 9.18 12.27
N GLN A 48 7.98 8.10 13.02
CA GLN A 48 8.84 6.92 12.89
C GLN A 48 8.78 6.38 11.46
N PRO A 49 9.89 5.86 10.91
CA PRO A 49 9.93 5.33 9.54
C PRO A 49 9.07 4.09 9.35
N ILE A 50 8.64 3.45 10.45
CA ILE A 50 7.80 2.25 10.44
C ILE A 50 6.54 2.50 11.25
N ARG A 51 5.41 2.13 10.67
CA ARG A 51 4.08 2.23 11.27
C ARG A 51 3.42 0.88 11.39
N LYS A 52 3.08 0.51 12.62
CA LYS A 52 2.38 -0.73 12.93
C LYS A 52 0.91 -0.43 13.15
N GLU A 53 0.08 -0.90 12.23
CA GLU A 53 -1.35 -0.68 12.22
C GLU A 53 -2.06 -1.98 12.57
N TYR A 54 -2.85 -1.97 13.65
CA TYR A 54 -3.51 -3.17 14.17
C TYR A 54 -4.97 -3.23 13.70
N CYS A 55 -5.32 -4.25 12.91
CA CYS A 55 -6.68 -4.50 12.48
C CYS A 55 -7.50 -5.15 13.60
N ARG A 56 -8.02 -4.33 14.54
CA ARG A 56 -8.66 -4.83 15.78
C ARG A 56 -9.85 -5.77 15.56
N SER A 57 -10.63 -5.55 14.49
CA SER A 57 -11.78 -6.40 14.17
C SER A 57 -11.37 -7.72 13.50
N ARG A 58 -10.09 -7.89 13.17
CA ARG A 58 -9.53 -9.03 12.44
C ARG A 58 -10.37 -9.41 11.22
N PRO A 59 -10.53 -8.48 10.25
CA PRO A 59 -11.34 -8.76 9.07
C PRO A 59 -10.72 -9.88 8.24
N VAL A 60 -11.57 -10.67 7.59
CA VAL A 60 -11.15 -11.48 6.44
C VAL A 60 -11.11 -10.57 5.22
N ALA A 61 -10.02 -10.62 4.46
CA ALA A 61 -9.85 -9.79 3.27
C ALA A 61 -8.97 -10.45 2.21
N ARG A 62 -9.20 -10.06 0.96
CA ARG A 62 -8.33 -10.37 -0.17
C ARG A 62 -7.48 -9.19 -0.60
N TYR A 63 -8.02 -7.99 -0.43
CA TYR A 63 -7.35 -6.76 -0.80
C TYR A 63 -7.08 -5.91 0.44
N VAL A 64 -5.87 -5.38 0.53
CA VAL A 64 -5.47 -4.39 1.52
C VAL A 64 -5.04 -3.14 0.76
N ARG A 65 -5.51 -1.98 1.21
CA ARG A 65 -5.22 -0.69 0.59
C ARG A 65 -4.74 0.32 1.62
N VAL A 66 -3.71 1.07 1.25
CA VAL A 66 -3.23 2.27 1.93
C VAL A 66 -3.70 3.46 1.11
N LYS A 67 -4.49 4.35 1.72
CA LYS A 67 -5.03 5.55 1.05
C LYS A 67 -4.67 6.80 1.85
N ILE A 68 -4.11 7.80 1.19
CA ILE A 68 -3.78 9.07 1.85
C ILE A 68 -5.05 9.81 2.29
N ILE A 69 -4.93 10.55 3.38
CA ILE A 69 -5.93 11.47 3.89
C ILE A 69 -5.44 12.90 3.64
N GLY A 70 -6.24 13.67 2.89
CA GLY A 70 -5.85 15.01 2.45
C GLY A 70 -5.04 14.96 1.16
N SER A 71 -4.09 15.88 1.03
CA SER A 71 -3.23 15.98 -0.15
C SER A 71 -1.77 15.75 0.22
N ALA A 72 -1.18 14.69 -0.31
CA ALA A 72 0.21 14.32 -0.10
C ALA A 72 0.74 13.56 -1.33
N LYS A 73 2.02 13.17 -1.30
CA LYS A 73 2.50 12.04 -2.10
C LYS A 73 2.24 10.76 -1.31
N LEU A 74 2.04 9.64 -2.01
CA LEU A 74 2.06 8.32 -1.38
C LEU A 74 3.36 7.63 -1.78
N THR A 75 4.25 7.46 -0.82
CA THR A 75 5.52 6.74 -0.96
C THR A 75 5.57 5.66 0.11
N LEU A 76 5.75 4.41 -0.31
CA LEU A 76 5.76 3.23 0.56
C LEU A 76 6.97 2.37 0.18
N CYS A 77 7.90 2.19 1.11
CA CYS A 77 9.10 1.37 0.86
C CYS A 77 8.81 -0.12 1.01
N GLU A 78 8.02 -0.48 2.02
CA GLU A 78 7.56 -1.85 2.25
C GLU A 78 6.20 -1.81 2.97
N VAL A 79 5.34 -2.77 2.66
CA VAL A 79 4.06 -3.01 3.30
C VAL A 79 3.95 -4.50 3.58
N GLU A 80 4.08 -4.84 4.86
CA GLU A 80 3.86 -6.20 5.33
C GLU A 80 2.42 -6.35 5.83
N VAL A 81 1.74 -7.40 5.39
CA VAL A 81 0.39 -7.73 5.84
C VAL A 81 0.43 -9.05 6.58
N PHE A 82 0.16 -9.03 7.88
CA PHE A 82 0.25 -10.21 8.73
C PHE A 82 -1.13 -10.81 9.03
N GLY A 83 -1.18 -12.13 8.88
CA GLY A 83 -2.24 -13.00 9.38
C GLY A 83 -1.64 -14.33 9.79
N GLU A 84 -2.01 -14.86 10.96
CA GLU A 84 -1.48 -16.12 11.48
C GLU A 84 0.06 -16.15 11.54
N SER A 85 0.69 -15.02 11.89
CA SER A 85 2.16 -14.86 12.01
C SER A 85 2.96 -14.98 10.69
N ALA A 86 2.33 -14.84 9.52
CA ALA A 86 3.03 -14.80 8.23
C ALA A 86 2.77 -13.47 7.51
N ASN A 87 3.80 -12.93 6.84
CA ASN A 87 3.63 -11.83 5.87
C ASN A 87 3.02 -12.41 4.59
N ILE A 88 1.73 -12.16 4.39
CA ILE A 88 0.92 -12.69 3.28
C ILE A 88 1.12 -11.86 2.00
N ALA A 89 1.46 -10.57 2.14
CA ALA A 89 1.57 -9.64 1.01
C ALA A 89 2.88 -9.80 0.22
N LYS A 90 3.90 -10.44 0.79
CA LYS A 90 5.20 -10.61 0.13
C LYS A 90 5.06 -11.23 -1.27
N LEU A 91 5.62 -10.54 -2.26
CA LEU A 91 5.65 -10.86 -3.69
C LEU A 91 4.25 -11.02 -4.32
N LYS A 92 3.23 -10.42 -3.73
CA LYS A 92 1.88 -10.39 -4.29
C LYS A 92 1.72 -9.24 -5.28
N PRO A 93 0.76 -9.33 -6.22
CA PRO A 93 0.48 -8.21 -7.12
C PRO A 93 0.00 -7.00 -6.34
N ALA A 94 0.63 -5.85 -6.60
CA ALA A 94 0.23 -4.58 -6.07
C ALA A 94 0.10 -3.55 -7.19
N GLU A 95 -0.78 -2.57 -6.99
CA GLU A 95 -0.99 -1.44 -7.90
C GLU A 95 -1.09 -0.16 -7.08
N GLN A 96 -0.83 0.97 -7.74
CA GLN A 96 -0.99 2.29 -7.15
C GLN A 96 -1.68 3.24 -8.11
N SER A 97 -2.40 4.22 -7.57
CA SER A 97 -2.98 5.30 -8.36
C SER A 97 -1.86 6.24 -8.83
N SER A 98 -1.47 6.20 -10.10
CA SER A 98 -0.56 7.19 -10.68
C SER A 98 -1.23 8.00 -11.78
N GLU A 99 -0.86 9.28 -11.91
CA GLU A 99 -1.17 10.09 -13.10
C GLU A 99 -0.39 9.64 -14.35
N ALA A 100 0.74 8.96 -14.14
CA ALA A 100 1.52 8.33 -15.19
C ALA A 100 1.49 6.82 -14.99
N LYS A 101 0.57 6.14 -15.68
CA LYS A 101 0.88 4.81 -16.19
C LYS A 101 2.14 4.98 -17.03
N VAL A 102 3.32 4.78 -16.46
CA VAL A 102 4.43 4.30 -17.27
C VAL A 102 3.96 2.93 -17.70
N GLN A 103 3.32 2.90 -18.86
CA GLN A 103 2.98 1.70 -19.59
C GLN A 103 4.31 0.99 -19.86
N SER A 104 4.81 0.23 -18.88
CA SER A 104 5.83 -0.76 -19.15
C SER A 104 5.24 -1.66 -20.22
N THR A 105 5.83 -1.63 -21.41
CA THR A 105 5.32 -2.32 -22.60
C THR A 105 5.64 -3.81 -22.53
N ILE A 106 5.40 -4.43 -21.37
CA ILE A 106 5.56 -5.86 -21.15
C ILE A 106 4.20 -6.40 -20.73
N ALA A 107 3.36 -6.63 -21.74
CA ALA A 107 1.97 -7.08 -21.62
C ALA A 107 1.80 -8.52 -21.06
N ASN A 108 2.79 -9.08 -20.36
CA ASN A 108 2.78 -10.44 -19.81
C ASN A 108 3.60 -10.61 -18.51
N ALA A 109 4.06 -9.52 -17.89
CA ALA A 109 4.66 -9.64 -16.57
C ALA A 109 3.54 -9.91 -15.55
N VAL A 110 3.46 -11.14 -15.05
CA VAL A 110 3.01 -11.35 -13.68
C VAL A 110 3.85 -10.37 -12.85
N SER A 111 3.25 -9.31 -12.30
CA SER A 111 3.98 -8.25 -11.57
C SER A 111 4.52 -8.79 -10.25
N ILE A 112 5.57 -9.59 -10.34
CA ILE A 112 6.46 -9.98 -9.25
C ILE A 112 7.54 -8.89 -9.19
N GLY A 113 7.51 -8.06 -8.14
CA GLY A 113 8.65 -7.29 -7.60
C GLY A 113 9.34 -6.21 -8.47
N GLU A 114 9.04 -6.06 -9.76
CA GLU A 114 9.88 -5.21 -10.65
C GLU A 114 9.19 -3.93 -11.18
N THR A 115 8.01 -3.58 -10.66
CA THR A 115 7.29 -2.35 -11.07
C THR A 115 6.88 -1.52 -9.86
N GLY A 116 6.67 -0.22 -10.07
CA GLY A 116 6.60 0.80 -9.02
C GLY A 116 5.79 0.43 -7.77
N ALA A 117 4.61 -0.19 -7.88
CA ALA A 117 3.83 -0.59 -6.72
C ALA A 117 4.32 -1.87 -6.02
N GLY A 118 4.92 -2.80 -6.77
CA GLY A 118 5.42 -4.08 -6.27
C GLY A 118 6.68 -3.95 -5.40
N LEU A 119 7.37 -2.81 -5.46
CA LEU A 119 8.48 -2.48 -4.56
C LEU A 119 8.05 -2.49 -3.09
N ALA A 120 6.82 -2.09 -2.80
CA ALA A 120 6.29 -2.11 -1.43
C ALA A 120 5.92 -3.51 -0.92
N VAL A 121 6.14 -4.57 -1.69
CA VAL A 121 5.88 -5.96 -1.26
C VAL A 121 7.01 -6.89 -1.71
N ASP A 122 8.19 -6.35 -1.99
CA ASP A 122 9.33 -7.14 -2.45
C ASP A 122 10.03 -7.88 -1.29
N GLY A 123 9.72 -7.49 -0.05
CA GLY A 123 10.29 -8.06 1.17
C GLY A 123 11.61 -7.43 1.58
N ASN A 124 11.95 -6.26 1.04
CA ASN A 124 13.11 -5.47 1.40
C ASN A 124 12.74 -4.45 2.49
N THR A 125 12.92 -4.83 3.75
CA THR A 125 12.62 -3.97 4.92
C THR A 125 13.74 -3.01 5.29
N ASP A 126 14.92 -3.14 4.66
CA ASP A 126 16.13 -2.38 4.99
C ASP A 126 16.32 -1.15 4.09
N GLN A 127 15.28 -0.75 3.34
CA GLN A 127 15.34 0.37 2.40
C GLN A 127 15.64 1.69 3.13
N LEU A 128 16.77 2.30 2.76
CA LEU A 128 17.18 3.64 3.18
C LEU A 128 17.14 4.64 2.01
N ASP A 129 16.77 4.18 0.80
CA ASP A 129 16.71 5.00 -0.41
C ASP A 129 15.29 5.04 -0.97
N ILE A 130 14.73 6.26 -1.02
CA ILE A 130 13.40 6.54 -1.58
C ILE A 130 13.24 6.07 -3.04
N ALA A 131 14.34 5.90 -3.78
CA ALA A 131 14.33 5.38 -5.15
C ALA A 131 13.93 3.90 -5.23
N GLU A 132 14.05 3.16 -4.13
CA GLU A 132 13.62 1.76 -4.02
C GLU A 132 12.18 1.63 -3.51
N CYS A 133 11.52 2.75 -3.20
CA CYS A 133 10.17 2.77 -2.65
C CYS A 133 9.09 2.94 -3.73
N ALA A 134 7.92 2.35 -3.51
CA ALA A 134 6.74 2.56 -4.32
C ALA A 134 6.19 3.97 -4.15
N THR A 135 6.35 4.82 -5.18
CA THR A 135 5.82 6.19 -5.17
C THR A 135 4.74 6.38 -6.22
N SER A 136 3.57 6.87 -5.80
CA SER A 136 2.39 6.96 -6.66
C SER A 136 2.36 8.22 -7.53
N SER A 137 3.04 9.28 -7.13
CA SER A 137 3.09 10.56 -7.86
C SER A 137 4.35 11.36 -7.59
N THR A 138 4.78 12.15 -8.58
CA THR A 138 5.85 13.15 -8.42
C THR A 138 5.34 14.46 -7.82
N THR A 139 4.01 14.62 -7.68
CA THR A 139 3.35 15.82 -7.15
C THR A 139 2.38 15.46 -6.01
N VAL A 140 2.03 16.46 -5.21
CA VAL A 140 1.06 16.30 -4.12
C VAL A 140 -0.35 16.25 -4.70
N GLN A 141 -1.11 15.20 -4.38
CA GLN A 141 -2.48 14.99 -4.85
C GLN A 141 -3.34 14.43 -3.73
N SER A 142 -4.66 14.45 -3.93
CA SER A 142 -5.61 13.81 -3.00
C SER A 142 -6.05 12.46 -3.52
N ASN A 143 -6.54 11.59 -2.62
CA ASN A 143 -7.07 10.27 -2.94
C ASN A 143 -6.06 9.30 -3.60
N LEU A 144 -4.76 9.49 -3.35
CA LEU A 144 -3.76 8.50 -3.78
C LEU A 144 -3.91 7.20 -2.98
N THR A 145 -3.82 6.08 -3.69
CA THR A 145 -3.98 4.73 -3.15
C THR A 145 -2.86 3.82 -3.62
N TRP A 146 -2.45 2.92 -2.74
CA TRP A 146 -1.70 1.70 -3.06
C TRP A 146 -2.51 0.51 -2.57
N ALA A 147 -2.59 -0.57 -3.33
CA ALA A 147 -3.34 -1.76 -2.94
C ALA A 147 -2.67 -3.05 -3.41
N VAL A 148 -2.82 -4.11 -2.62
CA VAL A 148 -2.28 -5.45 -2.89
C VAL A 148 -3.40 -6.50 -2.98
N ASP A 149 -3.32 -7.42 -3.96
CA ASP A 149 -4.14 -8.62 -4.08
C ASP A 149 -3.44 -9.80 -3.39
N LEU A 150 -3.91 -10.22 -2.22
CA LEU A 150 -3.33 -11.32 -1.45
C LEU A 150 -3.47 -12.69 -2.14
N ARG A 151 -4.26 -12.77 -3.23
CA ARG A 151 -4.59 -13.99 -4.00
C ARG A 151 -5.45 -15.01 -3.23
N GLY A 152 -6.07 -14.59 -2.16
CA GLY A 152 -6.96 -15.41 -1.33
C GLY A 152 -7.54 -14.57 -0.19
N ASP A 153 -8.46 -15.17 0.55
CA ASP A 153 -9.12 -14.54 1.68
C ASP A 153 -8.36 -14.91 2.96
N PHE A 154 -7.82 -13.91 3.66
CA PHE A 154 -7.01 -14.10 4.85
C PHE A 154 -7.54 -13.28 6.02
N LEU A 155 -7.40 -13.82 7.23
CA LEU A 155 -7.60 -13.05 8.45
C LEU A 155 -6.45 -12.03 8.59
N ILE A 156 -6.77 -10.74 8.59
CA ILE A 156 -5.76 -9.68 8.69
C ILE A 156 -5.67 -9.20 10.14
N GLU A 157 -4.49 -9.33 10.73
CA GLU A 157 -4.24 -8.95 12.14
C GLU A 157 -3.47 -7.63 12.23
N GLU A 158 -2.40 -7.49 11.44
CA GLU A 158 -1.49 -6.34 11.50
C GLU A 158 -1.03 -5.95 10.10
N VAL A 159 -0.81 -4.65 9.89
CA VAL A 159 -0.20 -4.10 8.68
C VAL A 159 0.96 -3.22 9.10
N PHE A 160 2.17 -3.57 8.67
CA PHE A 160 3.36 -2.75 8.89
C PHE A 160 3.67 -1.97 7.63
N ILE A 161 3.89 -0.66 7.79
CA ILE A 161 4.08 0.27 6.68
C ILE A 161 5.41 0.97 6.90
N TYR A 162 6.29 0.85 5.92
CA TYR A 162 7.63 1.44 5.89
C TYR A 162 7.60 2.62 4.93
N GLY A 163 8.04 3.77 5.41
CA GLY A 163 8.01 5.06 4.75
C GLY A 163 9.34 5.48 4.21
#